data_AF-A0A840Q0A4-F1
#
_entry.id   AF-A0A840Q0A4-F1
#
_cell.length_a   1.000
_cell.length_b   1.000
_cell.length_c   1.000
_cell.angle_alpha   90.00
_cell.angle_beta   90.00
_cell.angle_gamma   90.00
#
_symmetry.space_group_name_H-M   'P 1'
#
loop_
_entity.id
_entity.type
_entity.pdbx_description
1 polymer ?
#
loop_
_entity_poly.entity_id
_entity_poly.type
_entity_poly.pdbx_seq_one_letter_code
_entity_poly.pdbx_strand_id
1 'polypeptide(L)'
;MGTLAKRIQDKPLLKLIRKYLQSGVMINGVVSSTLEGTPQGGPLSPLLSNIVLDELDKELERRGHKFVRYADDCNIYVKSKRAGLRTMASV
;
A
#
# COMPACT_ATOMS: atom_id res chain seq x y z
N MET A 1 -1.12 -0.66 10.54
CA MET A 1 -0.12 -1.17 11.52
C MET A 1 -0.02 -2.69 11.55
N GLY A 2 -1.11 -3.44 11.36
CA GLY A 2 -1.10 -4.91 11.43
C GLY A 2 -0.02 -5.57 10.57
N THR A 3 0.10 -5.23 9.29
CA THR A 3 1.10 -5.82 8.37
C THR A 3 2.55 -5.57 8.80
N LEU A 4 2.88 -4.34 9.23
CA LEU A 4 4.20 -3.98 9.74
C LEU A 4 4.55 -4.75 11.03
N ALA A 5 3.59 -4.86 11.96
CA ALA A 5 3.79 -5.55 13.22
C ALA A 5 3.98 -7.07 13.08
N LYS A 6 3.57 -7.67 11.94
CA LYS A 6 3.90 -9.08 11.61
C LYS A 6 5.41 -9.29 11.40
N ARG A 7 6.16 -8.25 11.00
CA ARG A 7 7.59 -8.33 10.66
C ARG A 7 8.50 -7.56 11.61
N ILE A 8 8.03 -6.45 12.17
CA ILE A 8 8.80 -5.56 13.05
C ILE A 8 8.32 -5.76 14.49
N GLN A 9 9.21 -6.24 15.37
CA GLN A 9 8.92 -6.41 16.80
C GLN A 9 9.21 -5.17 17.65
N ASP A 10 9.99 -4.21 17.11
CA ASP A 10 10.34 -2.96 17.79
C ASP A 10 9.11 -2.05 17.97
N LYS A 11 8.61 -2.02 19.22
CA LYS A 11 7.43 -1.23 19.60
C LYS A 11 7.67 0.28 19.48
N PRO A 12 8.79 0.87 19.96
CA PRO A 12 9.13 2.27 19.70
C PRO A 12 9.10 2.64 18.21
N LEU A 13 9.70 1.84 17.33
CA LEU A 13 9.71 2.09 15.90
C LEU A 13 8.30 2.07 15.31
N LEU A 14 7.49 1.07 15.65
CA LEU A 14 6.09 1.00 15.22
C LEU A 14 5.28 2.23 15.67
N LYS A 15 5.51 2.72 16.90
CA LYS A 15 4.88 3.95 17.39
C LYS A 15 5.32 5.16 16.59
N LEU A 16 6.59 5.25 16.21
CA LEU A 16 7.10 6.35 15.38
C LEU A 16 6.46 6.35 13.99
N ILE A 17 6.44 5.20 13.31
CA ILE A 17 5.81 5.07 11.98
C ILE A 17 4.32 5.45 12.06
N ARG A 18 3.62 5.04 13.13
CA ARG A 18 2.22 5.44 13.35
C ARG A 18 2.05 6.95 13.48
N LYS A 19 2.94 7.62 14.24
CA LYS A 19 2.95 9.09 14.35
C LYS A 19 3.20 9.77 13.01
N TYR A 20 4.09 9.21 12.18
CA TYR A 20 4.32 9.72 10.82
C TYR A 20 3.07 9.64 9.94
N LEU A 21 2.38 8.49 9.97
CA LEU A 21 1.14 8.31 9.21
C LEU A 21 -0.01 9.22 9.68
N GLN A 22 -0.07 9.48 10.99
CA GLN A 22 -1.08 10.34 11.61
C GLN A 22 -0.69 11.82 11.62
N SER A 23 0.51 12.17 11.14
CA SER A 23 0.90 13.56 11.03
C SER A 23 -0.06 14.24 10.05
N GLY A 24 -0.83 15.18 10.59
CA GLY A 24 -1.81 15.94 9.84
C GLY A 24 -1.17 16.69 8.67
N VAL A 25 -2.00 17.24 7.80
CA VAL A 25 -1.55 18.18 6.77
C VAL A 25 -1.82 19.60 7.24
N MET A 26 -0.87 20.51 7.02
CA MET A 26 -1.09 21.92 7.27
C MET A 26 -1.75 22.53 6.04
N ILE A 27 -2.97 23.04 6.22
CA ILE A 27 -3.73 23.73 5.17
C ILE A 27 -4.03 25.13 5.69
N ASN A 28 -3.56 26.16 4.98
CA ASN A 28 -3.77 27.57 5.34
C ASN A 28 -3.38 27.92 6.81
N GLY A 29 -2.30 27.31 7.31
CA GLY A 29 -1.80 27.55 8.67
C GLY A 29 -2.53 26.77 9.78
N VAL A 30 -3.55 25.96 9.44
CA VAL A 30 -4.26 25.10 10.40
C VAL A 30 -3.84 23.65 10.17
N VAL A 31 -3.54 22.94 11.26
CA VAL A 31 -3.26 21.49 11.20
C VAL A 31 -4.58 20.74 11.07
N SER A 32 -4.82 20.14 9.91
CA SER A 32 -5.93 19.23 9.68
C SER A 32 -5.50 17.80 9.95
N SER A 33 -6.28 17.06 10.74
CA SER A 33 -6.02 15.65 11.02
C SER A 33 -6.16 14.80 9.76
N THR A 34 -5.17 13.94 9.49
CA THR A 34 -5.24 12.93 8.42
C THR A 34 -6.02 11.72 8.94
N LEU A 35 -7.25 11.54 8.48
CA LEU A 35 -8.10 10.40 8.85
C LEU A 35 -7.71 9.12 8.08
N GLU A 36 -7.31 9.26 6.82
CA GLU A 36 -6.86 8.17 5.94
C GLU A 36 -5.69 8.63 5.05
N GLY A 37 -4.86 7.68 4.62
CA GLY A 37 -3.71 7.93 3.76
C GLY A 37 -2.39 8.22 4.50
N THR A 38 -1.36 8.53 3.71
CA THR A 38 -0.03 8.93 4.20
C THR A 38 0.24 10.37 3.75
N PRO A 39 1.00 11.19 4.48
CA PRO A 39 1.43 12.49 3.98
C PRO A 39 2.10 12.35 2.60
N GLN A 40 1.54 13.03 1.59
CA GLN A 40 2.13 13.06 0.25
C GLN A 40 3.46 13.83 0.31
N GLY A 41 4.53 13.24 -0.22
CA GLY A 41 5.88 13.80 -0.15
C GLY A 41 6.70 13.37 1.07
N GLY A 42 6.14 12.57 1.97
CA GLY A 42 6.93 11.95 3.05
C GLY A 42 7.93 10.92 2.49
N PRO A 43 9.22 10.96 2.88
CA PRO A 43 10.23 10.04 2.33
C PRO A 43 9.94 8.57 2.65
N LEU A 44 9.16 8.30 3.71
CA LEU A 44 8.77 6.96 4.13
C LEU A 44 7.52 6.44 3.39
N SER A 45 6.72 7.34 2.81
CA SER A 45 5.41 6.99 2.21
C SER A 45 5.53 5.94 1.09
N PRO A 46 6.48 6.02 0.13
CA PRO A 46 6.61 5.02 -0.92
C PRO A 46 6.90 3.60 -0.40
N LEU A 47 7.71 3.49 0.65
CA LEU A 47 8.03 2.20 1.26
C LEU A 47 6.82 1.61 1.98
N LEU A 48 6.08 2.43 2.73
CA LEU A 48 4.89 1.97 3.45
C LEU A 48 3.79 1.49 2.48
N SER A 49 3.59 2.19 1.35
CA SER A 49 2.67 1.75 0.30
C SER A 49 3.06 0.38 -0.25
N ASN A 50 4.35 0.15 -0.54
CA ASN A 50 4.82 -1.14 -1.03
C ASN A 50 4.68 -2.27 -0.02
N ILE A 51 4.85 -2.01 1.29
CA ILE A 51 4.64 -3.02 2.34
C ILE A 51 3.18 -3.46 2.41
N VAL A 52 2.24 -2.55 2.18
CA VAL A 52 0.81 -2.89 2.13
C VAL A 52 0.49 -3.68 0.86
N LEU A 53 1.01 -3.25 -0.29
CA LEU A 53 0.75 -3.89 -1.59
C LEU A 53 1.49 -5.23 -1.79
N ASP A 54 2.43 -5.58 -0.92
CA ASP A 54 3.08 -6.92 -0.89
C ASP A 54 2.06 -8.05 -0.63
N GLU A 55 0.94 -7.78 0.07
CA GLU A 55 -0.13 -8.79 0.21
C GLU A 55 -0.88 -9.02 -1.11
N LEU A 56 -1.05 -7.99 -1.95
CA LEU A 56 -1.62 -8.12 -3.30
C LEU A 56 -0.69 -8.91 -4.21
N ASP A 57 0.60 -8.59 -4.21
CA ASP A 57 1.60 -9.30 -5.05
C ASP A 57 1.59 -10.80 -4.77
N LYS A 58 1.62 -11.18 -3.49
CA LYS A 58 1.56 -12.59 -3.07
C LYS A 58 0.30 -13.29 -3.53
N GLU A 59 -0.84 -12.61 -3.52
CA GLU A 59 -2.10 -13.19 -3.99
C GLU A 59 -2.07 -13.41 -5.52
N LEU A 60 -1.51 -12.45 -6.28
CA LEU A 60 -1.33 -12.59 -7.72
C LEU A 60 -0.35 -13.72 -8.07
N GLU A 61 0.75 -13.83 -7.35
CA GLU A 61 1.72 -14.93 -7.47
C GLU A 61 1.08 -16.29 -7.14
N ARG A 62 0.33 -16.37 -6.03
CA ARG A 62 -0.38 -17.60 -5.62
C ARG A 62 -1.40 -18.05 -6.68
N ARG A 63 -2.05 -17.12 -7.37
CA ARG A 63 -2.96 -17.39 -8.49
C ARG A 63 -2.24 -17.70 -9.81
N GLY A 64 -0.91 -17.56 -9.86
CA GLY A 64 -0.10 -17.81 -11.05
C GLY A 64 -0.23 -16.72 -12.13
N HIS A 65 -0.64 -15.51 -11.77
CA HIS A 65 -0.76 -14.40 -12.71
C HIS A 65 0.61 -13.88 -13.16
N LYS A 66 0.66 -13.34 -14.37
CA LYS A 66 1.80 -12.56 -14.87
C LYS A 66 1.43 -11.10 -14.73
N PHE A 67 2.17 -10.36 -13.93
CA PHE A 67 1.85 -8.97 -13.64
C PHE A 67 3.12 -8.13 -13.47
N VAL A 68 2.97 -6.83 -13.62
CA VAL A 68 3.98 -5.83 -13.29
C VAL A 68 3.30 -4.78 -12.43
N ARG A 69 3.94 -4.40 -11.32
CA ARG A 69 3.47 -3.32 -10.45
C ARG A 69 4.59 -2.30 -10.23
N TYR A 70 4.26 -1.03 -10.35
CA TYR A 70 5.13 0.09 -10.03
C TYR A 70 4.38 1.05 -9.11
N ALA A 71 4.84 1.17 -7.86
CA ALA A 71 4.08 1.84 -6.80
C ALA A 71 2.64 1.31 -6.73
N ASP A 72 1.65 2.15 -6.98
CA ASP A 72 0.23 1.83 -7.01
C ASP A 72 -0.30 1.38 -8.39
N ASP A 73 0.44 1.63 -9.48
CA ASP A 73 0.06 1.18 -10.82
C ASP A 73 0.35 -0.31 -11.00
N CYS A 74 -0.68 -1.13 -11.20
CA CYS A 74 -0.59 -2.58 -11.32
C CYS A 74 -1.29 -3.09 -12.58
N ASN A 75 -0.57 -3.82 -13.42
CA ASN A 75 -1.06 -4.40 -14.66
C ASN A 75 -0.95 -5.92 -14.64
N ILE A 76 -2.05 -6.62 -14.90
CA ILE A 76 -2.12 -8.09 -14.98
C ILE A 76 -2.32 -8.52 -16.43
N TYR A 77 -1.43 -9.38 -16.93
CA TYR A 77 -1.40 -9.84 -18.32
C TYR A 77 -2.03 -11.23 -18.45
N VAL A 78 -3.02 -11.34 -19.33
CA VAL A 78 -3.80 -12.56 -19.56
C VAL A 78 -3.98 -12.83 -21.05
N LYS A 79 -4.26 -14.09 -21.40
CA LYS A 79 -4.32 -14.54 -22.81
C LYS A 79 -5.58 -14.12 -23.57
N SER A 80 -6.64 -13.65 -22.90
CA SER A 80 -7.90 -13.28 -23.56
C SER A 80 -8.68 -12.21 -22.81
N LYS A 81 -9.51 -11.45 -23.53
CA LYS A 81 -10.38 -10.40 -22.96
C LYS A 81 -11.33 -10.96 -21.90
N ARG A 82 -11.91 -12.14 -22.14
CA ARG A 82 -12.77 -12.83 -21.16
C ARG A 82 -12.02 -13.15 -19.87
N ALA A 83 -10.78 -13.63 -19.96
CA ALA A 83 -9.95 -13.87 -18.78
C ALA A 83 -9.64 -12.56 -18.05
N GLY A 84 -9.43 -11.46 -18.78
CA GLY A 84 -9.17 -10.13 -18.21
C GLY A 84 -10.36 -9.61 -17.40
N LEU A 85 -11.56 -9.66 -17.97
CA LEU A 85 -12.79 -9.26 -17.28
C LEU A 85 -13.04 -10.09 -16.02
N ARG A 86 -12.79 -11.41 -16.09
CA ARG A 86 -12.91 -12.30 -14.92
C ARG A 86 -11.89 -11.94 -13.83
N THR A 87 -10.63 -11.75 -14.21
CA THR A 87 -9.56 -11.40 -13.25
C THR A 87 -9.86 -10.06 -12.58
N MET A 88 -10.24 -9.03 -13.35
CA MET A 88 -10.62 -7.71 -12.82
C MET A 88 -11.76 -7.77 -11.80
N ALA A 89 -12.72 -8.67 -11.97
CA ALA A 89 -13.85 -8.82 -11.04
C ALA A 89 -13.53 -9.65 -9.78
N SER A 90 -12.37 -10.31 -9.72
CA SER A 90 -12.03 -11.31 -8.70
C SER A 90 -10.79 -10.99 -7.87
N VAL A 91 -10.01 -10.00 -8.29
CA VAL A 91 -8.80 -9.53 -7.61
C VAL A 91 -9.19 -8.41 -6.67
#